data_AF-A0A9D2MZH4-F1
#
_entry.id   AF-A0A9D2MZH4-F1
#
_cell.length_a   1.000
_cell.length_b   1.000
_cell.length_c   1.000
_cell.angle_alpha   90.00
_cell.angle_beta   90.00
_cell.angle_gamma   90.00
#
_symmetry.space_group_name_H-M   'P 1'
#
loop_
_entity.id
_entity.type
_entity.pdbx_description
1 polymer ?
#
loop_
_entity_poly.entity_id
_entity_poly.type
_entity_poly.pdbx_seq_one_letter_code
_entity_poly.pdbx_strand_id
1 'polypeptide(L)'
;QTIDIVINKLVKALEGKEHLIVFVIMFLFSLLGGLIGFDAECVIFVPICITLARRMGYDSITGIAMVMSGAFVGSSVGTFNPYATAVAQGIVGLPIFSGAWYRMIMHVVILVAVVIYTTLYAERVKKDPTKSYCYNVEQAHLKSGQADQLNYTTTTTLSIRNTLVLVTMIVGFAIIIYGAMVMDWFASDMAPIFLAMGIIAGVVGGLSGNKICQTWIEGARSMMFACLVIGMGRGILVVMEDGMIFHTILNALSGILSILPSSLIAVGMFVINIIINFFVPSGSGLAALVMPLMGPLAQMTGITAQTAVIAFQCAAGFSDCVIPTSSTTNACIGAGGVNFIQWFRFASKMALIEWGLSIVFIVIAAMIHLA
;
A
#
# COMPACT_ATOMS: atom_id res chain seq x y z
N GLN A 1 24.64 6.08 -1.81
CA GLN A 1 25.75 5.41 -2.54
C GLN A 1 25.44 3.95 -2.87
N THR A 2 25.32 3.03 -1.90
CA THR A 2 25.03 1.60 -2.23
C THR A 2 23.74 1.43 -3.01
N ILE A 3 22.66 2.09 -2.56
CA ILE A 3 21.36 2.10 -3.25
C ILE A 3 21.49 2.68 -4.67
N ASP A 4 22.23 3.78 -4.84
CA ASP A 4 22.45 4.40 -6.17
C ASP A 4 23.13 3.47 -7.16
N ILE A 5 24.13 2.70 -6.70
CA ILE A 5 24.85 1.71 -7.53
C ILE A 5 23.91 0.60 -7.95
N VAL A 6 23.07 0.11 -7.03
CA VAL A 6 22.08 -0.94 -7.32
C VAL A 6 21.04 -0.44 -8.31
N ILE A 7 20.49 0.76 -8.08
CA ILE A 7 19.53 1.40 -9.00
C ILE A 7 20.16 1.56 -10.39
N ASN A 8 21.37 2.10 -10.50
CA ASN A 8 22.03 2.29 -11.80
C ASN A 8 22.31 0.97 -12.52
N LYS A 9 22.71 -0.09 -11.79
CA LYS A 9 22.88 -1.42 -12.37
C LYS A 9 21.56 -2.02 -12.84
N LEU A 10 20.49 -1.86 -12.05
CA LEU A 10 19.15 -2.35 -12.42
C LEU A 10 18.63 -1.63 -13.67
N VAL A 11 18.70 -0.30 -13.70
CA VAL A 11 18.28 0.52 -14.84
C VAL A 11 19.07 0.12 -16.09
N LYS A 12 20.40 -0.05 -15.99
CA LYS A 12 21.23 -0.47 -17.13
C LYS A 12 20.96 -1.91 -17.58
N ALA A 13 20.77 -2.84 -16.64
CA ALA A 13 20.50 -4.24 -16.96
C ALA A 13 19.11 -4.45 -17.59
N LEU A 14 18.18 -3.54 -17.32
CA LEU A 14 16.79 -3.59 -17.77
C LEU A 14 16.44 -2.42 -18.70
N GLU A 15 17.44 -1.84 -19.36
CA GLU A 15 17.26 -0.79 -20.36
C GLU A 15 16.38 -1.34 -21.52
N GLY A 16 15.29 -0.63 -21.83
CA GLY A 16 14.27 -1.10 -22.80
C GLY A 16 13.28 -2.14 -22.26
N LYS A 17 13.40 -2.56 -20.99
CA LYS A 17 12.47 -3.47 -20.29
C LYS A 17 11.96 -2.86 -18.97
N GLU A 18 11.79 -1.55 -18.93
CA GLU A 18 11.45 -0.80 -17.72
C GLU A 18 10.07 -1.21 -17.15
N HIS A 19 9.14 -1.63 -18.00
CA HIS A 19 7.86 -2.23 -17.59
C HIS A 19 8.03 -3.47 -16.67
N LEU A 20 9.12 -4.23 -16.83
CA LEU A 20 9.42 -5.37 -15.96
C LEU A 20 9.79 -4.90 -14.54
N ILE A 21 10.45 -3.75 -14.40
CA ILE A 21 10.77 -3.17 -13.09
C ILE A 21 9.48 -2.78 -12.37
N VAL A 22 8.55 -2.13 -13.08
CA VAL A 22 7.23 -1.78 -12.54
C VAL A 22 6.52 -3.04 -12.04
N PHE A 23 6.45 -4.09 -12.87
CA PHE A 23 5.84 -5.37 -12.48
C PHE A 23 6.51 -6.00 -11.25
N VAL A 24 7.84 -6.14 -11.25
CA VAL A 24 8.57 -6.82 -10.16
C VAL A 24 8.38 -6.10 -8.84
N ILE A 25 8.45 -4.77 -8.84
CA ILE A 25 8.31 -3.97 -7.62
C ILE A 25 6.88 -4.04 -7.11
N MET A 26 5.88 -3.84 -7.98
CA MET A 26 4.48 -3.94 -7.58
C MET A 26 4.12 -5.33 -7.09
N PHE A 27 4.62 -6.39 -7.74
CA PHE A 27 4.43 -7.77 -7.31
C PHE A 27 5.04 -8.02 -5.93
N LEU A 28 6.26 -7.55 -5.69
CA LEU A 28 6.92 -7.69 -4.38
C LEU A 28 6.13 -6.99 -3.28
N PHE A 29 5.71 -5.74 -3.48
CA PHE A 29 4.91 -5.02 -2.49
C PHE A 29 3.52 -5.63 -2.31
N SER A 30 2.92 -6.15 -3.37
CA SER A 30 1.64 -6.87 -3.29
C SER A 30 1.75 -8.16 -2.50
N LEU A 31 2.86 -8.89 -2.61
CA LEU A 31 3.10 -10.05 -1.74
C LEU A 31 3.26 -9.64 -0.28
N LEU A 32 4.04 -8.59 0.01
CA LEU A 32 4.20 -8.09 1.38
C LEU A 32 2.85 -7.64 1.97
N GLY A 33 2.06 -6.89 1.21
CA GLY A 33 0.71 -6.47 1.62
C GLY A 33 -0.21 -7.67 1.86
N GLY A 34 -0.22 -8.64 0.95
CA GLY A 34 -1.11 -9.80 1.03
C GLY A 34 -0.75 -10.82 2.10
N LEU A 35 0.54 -10.95 2.44
CA LEU A 35 1.04 -11.94 3.39
C LEU A 35 1.13 -11.41 4.82
N ILE A 36 1.61 -10.18 5.00
CA ILE A 36 1.87 -9.62 6.33
C ILE A 36 1.14 -8.30 6.58
N GLY A 37 0.25 -7.88 5.68
CA GLY A 37 -0.49 -6.62 5.83
C GLY A 37 0.40 -5.39 5.75
N PHE A 38 1.50 -5.48 4.99
CA PHE A 38 2.46 -4.41 4.77
C PHE A 38 1.78 -3.21 4.09
N ASP A 39 1.56 -2.12 4.81
CA ASP A 39 0.78 -0.98 4.35
C ASP A 39 1.49 0.33 4.71
N ALA A 40 1.39 0.77 5.97
CA ALA A 40 2.03 2.00 6.44
C ALA A 40 3.56 1.97 6.33
N GLU A 41 4.15 0.78 6.37
CA GLU A 41 5.60 0.57 6.25
C GLU A 41 6.09 0.86 4.83
N CYS A 42 5.22 0.84 3.81
CA CYS A 42 5.63 1.06 2.42
C CYS A 42 6.15 2.47 2.15
N VAL A 43 5.77 3.45 2.98
CA VAL A 43 6.19 4.86 2.87
C VAL A 43 7.73 4.98 2.79
N ILE A 44 8.47 4.11 3.50
CA ILE A 44 9.95 4.18 3.54
C ILE A 44 10.59 3.88 2.17
N PHE A 45 9.90 3.15 1.30
CA PHE A 45 10.40 2.74 -0.01
C PHE A 45 10.02 3.71 -1.13
N VAL A 46 9.06 4.60 -0.88
CA VAL A 46 8.56 5.56 -1.87
C VAL A 46 9.69 6.44 -2.42
N PRO A 47 10.57 7.08 -1.60
CA PRO A 47 11.64 7.91 -2.15
C PRO A 47 12.60 7.13 -3.07
N ILE A 48 12.93 5.89 -2.70
CA ILE A 48 13.81 5.01 -3.48
C ILE A 48 13.17 4.69 -4.84
N CYS A 49 11.88 4.37 -4.85
CA CYS A 49 11.15 4.05 -6.07
C CYS A 49 10.88 5.27 -6.95
N ILE A 50 10.74 6.47 -6.37
CA ILE A 50 10.69 7.73 -7.11
C ILE A 50 12.00 7.99 -7.85
N THR A 51 13.14 7.87 -7.17
CA THR A 51 14.45 8.01 -7.80
C THR A 51 14.64 6.98 -8.93
N LEU A 52 14.24 5.73 -8.68
CA LEU A 52 14.27 4.69 -9.72
C LEU A 52 13.37 5.03 -10.91
N ALA A 53 12.13 5.47 -10.67
CA ALA A 53 11.19 5.87 -11.71
C ALA A 53 11.73 7.03 -12.55
N ARG A 54 12.27 8.07 -11.92
CA ARG A 54 12.90 9.22 -12.59
C ARG A 54 14.08 8.79 -13.47
N ARG A 55 14.95 7.89 -12.97
CA ARG A 55 16.09 7.37 -13.75
C ARG A 55 15.65 6.53 -14.97
N MET A 56 14.44 5.98 -14.96
CA MET A 56 13.85 5.29 -16.12
C MET A 56 13.12 6.24 -17.10
N GLY A 57 13.08 7.54 -16.79
CA GLY A 57 12.35 8.55 -17.56
C GLY A 57 10.85 8.62 -17.24
N TYR A 58 10.40 8.02 -16.13
CA TYR A 58 9.05 8.17 -15.61
C TYR A 58 8.99 9.34 -14.61
N ASP A 59 7.85 9.52 -13.93
CA ASP A 59 7.63 10.56 -12.94
C ASP A 59 7.52 10.03 -11.50
N SER A 60 7.47 10.95 -10.53
CA SER A 60 7.27 10.61 -9.12
C SER A 60 5.97 9.85 -8.85
N ILE A 61 4.87 10.14 -9.58
CA ILE A 61 3.61 9.39 -9.46
C ILE A 61 3.82 7.91 -9.77
N THR A 62 4.57 7.60 -10.82
CA THR A 62 4.90 6.21 -11.15
C THR A 62 5.67 5.52 -10.02
N GLY A 63 6.67 6.21 -9.45
CA GLY A 63 7.43 5.68 -8.32
C GLY A 63 6.59 5.46 -7.06
N ILE A 64 5.65 6.36 -6.76
CA ILE A 64 4.68 6.20 -5.67
C ILE A 64 3.76 5.00 -5.95
N ALA A 65 3.19 4.91 -7.15
CA ALA A 65 2.26 3.84 -7.53
C ALA A 65 2.91 2.45 -7.50
N MET A 66 4.17 2.34 -7.92
CA MET A 66 4.93 1.08 -7.85
C MET A 66 4.98 0.47 -6.45
N VAL A 67 5.07 1.32 -5.42
CA VAL A 67 5.13 0.88 -4.03
C VAL A 67 3.74 0.78 -3.44
N MET A 68 3.02 1.90 -3.43
CA MET A 68 1.78 2.05 -2.69
C MET A 68 0.64 1.24 -3.32
N SER A 69 0.44 1.35 -4.64
CA SER A 69 -0.61 0.58 -5.30
C SER A 69 -0.31 -0.93 -5.25
N GLY A 70 0.97 -1.32 -5.34
CA GLY A 70 1.38 -2.71 -5.12
C GLY A 70 0.99 -3.21 -3.73
N ALA A 71 1.43 -2.50 -2.68
CA ALA A 71 1.10 -2.82 -1.29
C ALA A 71 -0.40 -2.86 -1.04
N PHE A 72 -1.15 -1.87 -1.56
CA PHE A 72 -2.59 -1.78 -1.39
C PHE A 72 -3.31 -2.92 -2.08
N VAL A 73 -2.94 -3.32 -3.30
CA VAL A 73 -3.56 -4.51 -3.94
C VAL A 73 -3.39 -5.75 -3.07
N GLY A 74 -2.19 -5.97 -2.54
CA GLY A 74 -1.90 -7.06 -1.62
C GLY A 74 -2.78 -7.00 -0.36
N SER A 75 -2.72 -5.88 0.35
CA SER A 75 -3.41 -5.67 1.62
C SER A 75 -4.93 -5.68 1.48
N SER A 76 -5.47 -5.14 0.38
CA SER A 76 -6.91 -5.06 0.07
C SER A 76 -7.51 -6.41 -0.29
N VAL A 77 -6.76 -7.26 -0.98
CA VAL A 77 -7.22 -8.62 -1.28
C VAL A 77 -6.96 -9.55 -0.09
N GLY A 78 -5.92 -9.28 0.70
CA GLY A 78 -5.73 -9.83 2.03
C GLY A 78 -5.66 -11.35 2.07
N THR A 79 -4.94 -12.01 1.16
CA THR A 79 -4.91 -13.48 1.06
C THR A 79 -4.57 -14.17 2.39
N PHE A 80 -3.54 -13.66 3.08
CA PHE A 80 -3.10 -14.12 4.39
C PHE A 80 -2.88 -12.97 5.38
N ASN A 81 -3.51 -11.82 5.12
CA ASN A 81 -3.30 -10.61 5.93
C ASN A 81 -3.85 -10.83 7.36
N PRO A 82 -2.99 -10.81 8.41
CA PRO A 82 -3.40 -11.07 9.78
C PRO A 82 -4.18 -9.90 10.40
N TYR A 83 -4.02 -8.67 9.87
CA TYR A 83 -4.61 -7.48 10.47
C TYR A 83 -6.02 -7.18 9.95
N ALA A 84 -6.30 -7.49 8.69
CA ALA A 84 -7.62 -7.26 8.10
C ALA A 84 -8.41 -8.57 7.98
N THR A 85 -7.86 -9.55 7.28
CA THR A 85 -8.58 -10.79 6.96
C THR A 85 -8.82 -11.65 8.18
N ALA A 86 -7.78 -11.90 8.98
CA ALA A 86 -7.92 -12.76 10.15
C ALA A 86 -8.85 -12.14 11.21
N VAL A 87 -8.76 -10.82 11.43
CA VAL A 87 -9.66 -10.07 12.32
C VAL A 87 -11.11 -10.17 11.83
N ALA A 88 -11.35 -9.87 10.54
CA ALA A 88 -12.71 -9.90 9.99
C ALA A 88 -13.33 -11.29 10.06
N GLN A 89 -12.57 -12.34 9.70
CA GLN A 89 -13.03 -13.73 9.76
C GLN A 89 -13.25 -14.21 11.20
N GLY A 90 -12.37 -13.84 12.13
CA GLY A 90 -12.51 -14.16 13.54
C GLY A 90 -13.80 -13.60 14.14
N ILE A 91 -14.17 -12.37 13.79
CA ILE A 91 -15.40 -11.72 14.27
C ILE A 91 -16.66 -12.46 13.79
N VAL A 92 -16.67 -12.91 12.53
CA VAL A 92 -17.83 -13.61 11.96
C VAL A 92 -17.78 -15.14 12.13
N GLY A 93 -16.80 -15.65 12.88
CA GLY A 93 -16.67 -17.07 13.21
C GLY A 93 -16.23 -17.97 12.05
N LEU A 94 -15.59 -17.41 11.02
CA LEU A 94 -15.04 -18.19 9.91
C LEU A 94 -13.65 -18.74 10.26
N PRO A 95 -13.26 -19.92 9.75
CA PRO A 95 -11.89 -20.39 9.86
C PRO A 95 -10.92 -19.36 9.26
N ILE A 96 -9.87 -19.01 10.00
CA ILE A 96 -8.90 -18.01 9.57
C ILE A 96 -8.24 -18.46 8.26
N PHE A 97 -8.20 -17.56 7.28
CA PHE A 97 -7.76 -17.76 5.90
C PHE A 97 -8.62 -18.72 5.06
N SER A 98 -9.85 -19.05 5.49
CA SER A 98 -10.82 -19.70 4.59
C SER A 98 -11.05 -18.84 3.34
N GLY A 99 -11.29 -19.47 2.19
CA GLY A 99 -11.43 -18.77 0.90
C GLY A 99 -10.13 -18.16 0.35
N ALA A 100 -8.95 -18.53 0.86
CA ALA A 100 -7.67 -18.06 0.33
C ALA A 100 -7.50 -18.33 -1.18
N TRP A 101 -7.99 -19.47 -1.69
CA TRP A 101 -7.96 -19.80 -3.12
C TRP A 101 -8.64 -18.72 -3.97
N TYR A 102 -9.77 -18.21 -3.49
CA TYR A 102 -10.56 -17.18 -4.17
C TYR A 102 -9.80 -15.84 -4.14
N ARG A 103 -9.28 -15.47 -2.97
CA ARG A 103 -8.45 -14.27 -2.81
C ARG A 103 -7.18 -14.33 -3.65
N MET A 104 -6.55 -15.49 -3.82
CA MET A 104 -5.38 -15.62 -4.70
C MET A 104 -5.72 -15.30 -6.16
N ILE A 105 -6.87 -15.75 -6.66
CA ILE A 105 -7.34 -15.42 -8.00
C ILE A 105 -7.59 -13.91 -8.12
N MET A 106 -8.29 -13.31 -7.15
CA MET A 106 -8.52 -11.87 -7.10
C MET A 106 -7.22 -11.08 -7.10
N HIS A 107 -6.26 -11.50 -6.29
CA HIS A 107 -4.95 -10.87 -6.15
C HIS A 107 -4.24 -10.81 -7.50
N VAL A 108 -4.15 -11.94 -8.21
CA VAL A 108 -3.48 -11.99 -9.52
C VAL A 108 -4.20 -11.11 -10.54
N VAL A 109 -5.53 -11.18 -10.63
CA VAL A 109 -6.30 -10.41 -11.62
C VAL A 109 -6.19 -8.90 -11.39
N ILE A 110 -6.37 -8.47 -10.14
CA ILE A 110 -6.32 -7.05 -9.78
C ILE A 110 -4.89 -6.52 -9.92
N LEU A 111 -3.89 -7.27 -9.45
CA LEU A 111 -2.49 -6.88 -9.60
C LEU A 111 -2.12 -6.69 -11.07
N VAL A 112 -2.50 -7.61 -11.94
CA VAL A 112 -2.26 -7.49 -13.39
C VAL A 112 -2.92 -6.24 -13.96
N ALA A 113 -4.18 -5.97 -13.60
CA ALA A 113 -4.88 -4.78 -14.06
C ALA A 113 -4.19 -3.47 -13.63
N VAL A 114 -3.76 -3.40 -12.36
CA VAL A 114 -3.10 -2.22 -11.79
C VAL A 114 -1.69 -2.04 -12.34
N VAL A 115 -0.94 -3.13 -12.55
CA VAL A 115 0.37 -3.09 -13.22
C VAL A 115 0.23 -2.59 -14.67
N ILE A 116 -0.75 -3.10 -15.42
CA ILE A 116 -1.02 -2.64 -16.79
C ILE A 116 -1.35 -1.15 -16.79
N TYR A 117 -2.27 -0.72 -15.92
CA TYR A 117 -2.66 0.69 -15.81
C TYR A 117 -1.45 1.60 -15.50
N THR A 118 -0.65 1.23 -14.51
CA THR A 118 0.53 1.97 -14.08
C THR A 118 1.59 2.02 -15.18
N THR A 119 1.85 0.90 -15.85
CA THR A 119 2.79 0.82 -16.97
C THR A 119 2.33 1.68 -18.14
N LEU A 120 1.05 1.63 -18.52
CA LEU A 120 0.50 2.45 -19.59
C LEU A 120 0.56 3.94 -19.26
N TYR A 121 0.41 4.33 -18.00
CA TYR A 121 0.65 5.71 -17.55
C TYR A 121 2.12 6.09 -17.67
N ALA A 122 3.01 5.29 -17.10
CA ALA A 122 4.45 5.51 -17.10
C ALA A 122 5.01 5.68 -18.53
N GLU A 123 4.62 4.79 -19.45
CA GLU A 123 5.01 4.85 -20.87
C GLU A 123 4.46 6.10 -21.59
N ARG A 124 3.28 6.59 -21.21
CA ARG A 124 2.76 7.85 -21.76
C ARG A 124 3.57 9.05 -21.30
N VAL A 125 3.97 9.07 -20.03
CA VAL A 125 4.82 10.13 -19.45
C VAL A 125 6.22 10.10 -20.04
N LYS A 126 6.80 8.91 -20.22
CA LYS A 126 8.12 8.74 -20.84
C LYS A 126 8.17 9.27 -22.27
N LYS A 127 7.12 9.02 -23.06
CA LYS A 127 6.99 9.53 -24.43
C LYS A 127 6.72 11.03 -24.50
N ASP A 128 5.96 11.54 -23.54
CA ASP A 128 5.57 12.95 -23.48
C ASP A 128 5.46 13.40 -22.01
N PRO A 129 6.52 14.04 -21.46
CA PRO A 129 6.55 14.48 -20.07
C PRO A 129 5.40 15.41 -19.68
N THR A 130 4.80 16.14 -20.64
CA THR A 130 3.68 17.05 -20.37
C THR A 130 2.41 16.33 -19.94
N LYS A 131 2.31 15.02 -20.18
CA LYS A 131 1.18 14.17 -19.74
C LYS A 131 1.25 13.76 -18.28
N SER A 132 2.35 14.04 -17.59
CA SER A 132 2.45 13.79 -16.14
C SER A 132 1.49 14.69 -15.37
N TYR A 133 0.71 14.10 -14.46
CA TYR A 133 -0.13 14.89 -13.54
C TYR A 133 0.70 15.75 -12.59
N CYS A 134 1.99 15.45 -12.42
CA CYS A 134 2.94 16.18 -11.58
C CYS A 134 4.03 16.91 -12.39
N TYR A 135 3.77 17.23 -13.67
CA TYR A 135 4.74 17.87 -14.57
C TYR A 135 5.49 19.08 -13.97
N ASN A 136 4.78 19.94 -13.22
CA ASN A 136 5.39 21.10 -12.57
C ASN A 136 6.41 20.73 -11.48
N VAL A 137 6.14 19.64 -10.74
CA VAL A 137 7.02 19.10 -9.70
C VAL A 137 8.28 18.54 -10.35
N GLU A 138 8.12 17.78 -11.43
CA GLU A 138 9.25 17.22 -12.18
C GLU A 138 10.11 18.32 -12.81
N GLN A 139 9.51 19.37 -13.37
CA GLN A 139 10.26 20.54 -13.85
C GLN A 139 11.04 21.26 -12.74
N ALA A 140 10.44 21.45 -11.57
CA ALA A 140 11.11 22.09 -10.45
C ALA A 140 12.31 21.24 -9.95
N HIS A 141 12.13 19.93 -9.90
CA HIS A 141 13.19 18.99 -9.55
C HIS A 141 14.34 19.04 -10.57
N LEU A 142 14.06 19.04 -11.87
CA LEU A 142 15.08 19.18 -12.92
C LEU A 142 15.85 20.50 -12.82
N LYS A 143 15.16 21.62 -12.52
CA LYS A 143 15.75 22.95 -12.37
C LYS A 143 16.59 23.11 -11.09
N SER A 144 16.34 22.30 -10.07
CA SER A 144 17.05 22.38 -8.77
C SER A 144 18.51 21.89 -8.84
N GLY A 145 18.96 21.35 -9.98
CA GLY A 145 20.29 20.74 -10.11
C GLY A 145 20.43 19.40 -9.37
N GLN A 146 19.40 18.96 -8.65
CA GLN A 146 19.26 17.60 -8.09
C GLN A 146 18.70 16.61 -9.12
N ALA A 147 18.79 16.92 -10.41
CA ALA A 147 18.45 15.94 -11.44
C ALA A 147 19.21 14.66 -11.11
N ASP A 148 18.49 13.55 -10.96
CA ASP A 148 19.04 12.20 -10.84
C ASP A 148 19.81 11.88 -12.14
N GLN A 149 20.93 12.56 -12.35
CA GLN A 149 21.72 12.44 -13.56
C GLN A 149 22.20 10.99 -13.63
N LEU A 150 21.84 10.34 -14.73
CA LEU A 150 22.41 9.07 -15.17
C LEU A 150 23.88 9.29 -15.51
N ASN A 151 24.70 9.57 -14.49
CA ASN A 151 26.14 9.48 -14.62
C ASN A 151 26.47 7.99 -14.59
N TYR A 152 26.44 7.37 -15.78
CA TYR A 152 26.97 6.02 -16.05
C TYR A 152 28.48 5.90 -15.79
N THR A 153 29.11 6.92 -15.20
CA THR A 153 30.55 7.06 -14.95
C THR A 153 31.04 6.33 -13.71
N THR A 154 30.34 5.33 -13.21
CA THR A 154 30.96 4.40 -12.27
C THR A 154 30.75 2.96 -12.68
N THR A 155 31.82 2.42 -13.25
CA THR A 155 32.37 1.07 -13.04
C THR A 155 32.47 0.69 -11.55
N THR A 156 31.49 1.02 -10.71
CA THR A 156 31.44 0.56 -9.32
C THR A 156 31.00 -0.90 -9.32
N THR A 157 31.99 -1.77 -9.32
CA THR A 157 31.85 -3.12 -8.78
C THR A 157 31.19 -3.01 -7.40
N LEU A 158 30.31 -3.98 -7.08
CA LEU A 158 29.74 -4.04 -5.74
C LEU A 158 30.91 -4.35 -4.80
N SER A 159 31.33 -3.36 -4.01
CA SER A 159 32.34 -3.60 -2.98
C SER A 159 31.79 -4.58 -1.96
N ILE A 160 32.69 -5.28 -1.25
CA ILE A 160 32.30 -6.18 -0.15
C ILE A 160 31.43 -5.43 0.87
N ARG A 161 31.73 -4.16 1.15
CA ARG A 161 30.92 -3.32 2.05
C ARG A 161 29.51 -3.09 1.52
N ASN A 162 29.36 -2.82 0.22
CA ASN A 162 28.04 -2.68 -0.39
C ASN A 162 27.23 -3.99 -0.29
N THR A 163 27.87 -5.14 -0.52
CA THR A 163 27.24 -6.45 -0.36
C THR A 163 26.83 -6.69 1.10
N LEU A 164 27.66 -6.33 2.08
CA LEU A 164 27.32 -6.45 3.50
C LEU A 164 26.14 -5.56 3.91
N VAL A 165 26.04 -4.35 3.37
CA VAL A 165 24.87 -3.48 3.56
C VAL A 165 23.61 -4.15 3.02
N LEU A 166 23.66 -4.72 1.81
CA LEU A 166 22.52 -5.42 1.21
C LEU A 166 22.11 -6.66 2.02
N VAL A 167 23.08 -7.46 2.48
CA VAL A 167 22.82 -8.61 3.35
C VAL A 167 22.17 -8.16 4.66
N THR A 168 22.65 -7.06 5.26
CA THR A 168 22.04 -6.48 6.48
C THR A 168 20.57 -6.13 6.24
N MET A 169 20.25 -5.51 5.10
CA MET A 169 18.87 -5.20 4.74
C MET A 169 18.02 -6.47 4.55
N ILE A 170 18.52 -7.46 3.80
CA ILE A 170 17.79 -8.72 3.55
C ILE A 170 17.51 -9.45 4.87
N VAL A 171 18.50 -9.57 5.75
CA VAL A 171 18.34 -10.21 7.06
C VAL A 171 17.36 -9.43 7.93
N GLY A 172 17.45 -8.09 7.96
CA GLY A 172 16.52 -7.25 8.70
C GLY A 172 15.07 -7.45 8.25
N PHE A 173 14.82 -7.45 6.94
CA PHE A 173 13.48 -7.73 6.40
C PHE A 173 13.02 -9.16 6.69
N ALA A 174 13.90 -10.15 6.61
CA ALA A 174 13.55 -11.53 6.95
C ALA A 174 13.13 -11.66 8.44
N ILE A 175 13.82 -10.96 9.34
CA ILE A 175 13.45 -10.91 10.77
C ILE A 175 12.09 -10.22 10.95
N ILE A 176 11.84 -9.10 10.27
CA ILE A 176 10.56 -8.39 10.35
C ILE A 176 9.42 -9.28 9.85
N ILE A 177 9.59 -9.94 8.69
CA ILE A 177 8.60 -10.86 8.13
C ILE A 177 8.35 -12.02 9.10
N TYR A 178 9.40 -12.62 9.65
CA TYR A 178 9.27 -13.69 10.63
C TYR A 178 8.54 -13.24 11.90
N GLY A 179 8.92 -12.08 12.45
CA GLY A 179 8.28 -11.50 13.63
C GLY A 179 6.81 -11.20 13.40
N ALA A 180 6.45 -10.65 12.23
CA ALA A 180 5.07 -10.38 11.84
C ALA A 180 4.24 -11.68 11.70
N MET A 181 4.81 -12.73 11.12
CA MET A 181 4.08 -13.98 10.84
C MET A 181 3.99 -14.94 12.02
N VAL A 182 4.98 -14.95 12.91
CA VAL A 182 5.11 -15.97 13.96
C VAL A 182 5.00 -15.40 15.37
N MET A 183 5.42 -14.16 15.59
CA MET A 183 5.48 -13.54 16.92
C MET A 183 4.47 -12.40 17.11
N ASP A 184 3.50 -12.28 16.19
CA ASP A 184 2.46 -11.24 16.20
C ASP A 184 3.00 -9.82 16.38
N TRP A 185 4.21 -9.55 15.85
CA TRP A 185 4.83 -8.24 15.96
C TRP A 185 4.04 -7.17 15.23
N PHE A 186 3.86 -6.03 15.89
CA PHE A 186 3.25 -4.85 15.30
C PHE A 186 4.30 -3.74 15.07
N ALA A 187 3.85 -2.60 14.56
CA ALA A 187 4.72 -1.46 14.22
C ALA A 187 5.69 -1.05 15.36
N SER A 188 5.26 -1.13 16.62
CA SER A 188 6.11 -0.83 17.79
C SER A 188 7.29 -1.79 17.94
N ASP A 189 7.12 -3.06 17.60
CA ASP A 189 8.15 -4.10 17.70
C ASP A 189 9.10 -4.08 16.49
N MET A 190 8.58 -3.66 15.33
CA MET A 190 9.36 -3.53 14.09
C MET A 190 10.27 -2.29 14.08
N ALA A 191 9.83 -1.19 14.70
CA ALA A 191 10.57 0.08 14.68
C ALA A 191 12.02 -0.02 15.22
N PRO A 192 12.29 -0.71 16.36
CA PRO A 192 13.65 -0.96 16.83
C PRO A 192 14.51 -1.74 15.82
N ILE A 193 13.91 -2.68 15.08
CA ILE A 193 14.62 -3.47 14.07
C ILE A 193 15.01 -2.59 12.87
N PHE A 194 14.12 -1.71 12.42
CA PHE A 194 14.46 -0.72 11.38
C PHE A 194 15.60 0.21 11.81
N LEU A 195 15.58 0.67 13.07
CA LEU A 195 16.65 1.51 13.62
C LEU A 195 17.98 0.74 13.69
N ALA A 196 17.97 -0.48 14.23
CA ALA A 196 19.15 -1.33 14.32
C ALA A 196 19.71 -1.64 12.94
N MET A 197 18.86 -1.98 11.97
CA MET A 197 19.23 -2.22 10.58
C MET A 197 19.93 -0.99 9.98
N GLY A 198 19.41 0.22 10.21
CA GLY A 198 20.04 1.46 9.76
C GLY A 198 21.43 1.70 10.38
N ILE A 199 21.58 1.47 11.69
CA ILE A 199 22.85 1.61 12.40
C ILE A 199 23.87 0.58 11.90
N ILE A 200 23.49 -0.69 11.83
CA ILE A 200 24.35 -1.79 11.36
C ILE A 200 24.77 -1.53 9.91
N ALA A 201 23.83 -1.13 9.04
CA ALA A 201 24.11 -0.77 7.65
C ALA A 201 25.11 0.40 7.56
N GLY A 202 24.99 1.41 8.41
CA GLY A 202 25.94 2.51 8.49
C GLY A 202 27.34 2.06 8.90
N VAL A 203 27.45 1.21 9.92
CA VAL A 203 28.72 0.67 10.42
C VAL A 203 29.41 -0.21 9.37
N VAL A 204 28.70 -1.19 8.78
CA VAL A 204 29.29 -2.08 7.76
C VAL A 204 29.56 -1.36 6.44
N GLY A 205 28.80 -0.30 6.14
CA GLY A 205 29.06 0.64 5.05
C GLY A 205 30.33 1.48 5.26
N GLY A 206 30.89 1.49 6.47
CA GLY A 206 32.09 2.24 6.82
C GLY A 206 31.85 3.72 7.11
N LEU A 207 30.63 4.09 7.50
CA LEU A 207 30.34 5.45 7.98
C LEU A 207 30.86 5.63 9.42
N SER A 208 31.36 6.83 9.72
CA SER A 208 31.70 7.20 11.10
C SER A 208 30.42 7.36 11.93
N GLY A 209 30.51 7.17 13.25
CA GLY A 209 29.35 7.33 14.16
C GLY A 209 28.65 8.68 13.99
N ASN A 210 29.41 9.78 13.91
CA ASN A 210 28.84 11.10 13.66
C ASN A 210 28.09 11.18 12.33
N LYS A 211 28.61 10.54 11.28
CA LYS A 211 27.94 10.56 9.97
C LYS A 211 26.66 9.73 9.98
N ILE A 212 26.64 8.61 10.70
CA ILE A 212 25.43 7.81 10.93
C ILE A 212 24.36 8.68 11.61
N CYS A 213 24.71 9.39 12.69
CA CYS A 213 23.78 10.29 13.37
C CYS A 213 23.25 11.39 12.45
N GLN A 214 24.13 12.05 11.69
CA GLN A 214 23.71 13.10 10.74
C GLN A 214 22.74 12.57 9.67
N THR A 215 23.06 11.43 9.06
CA THR A 215 22.20 10.83 8.03
C THR A 215 20.88 10.33 8.61
N TRP A 216 20.87 9.85 9.86
CA TRP A 216 19.62 9.52 10.57
C TRP A 216 18.75 10.76 10.80
N ILE A 217 19.33 11.88 11.24
CA ILE A 217 18.61 13.16 11.42
C ILE A 217 18.04 13.65 10.08
N GLU A 218 18.83 13.58 9.00
CA GLU A 218 18.39 13.94 7.64
C GLU A 218 17.19 13.08 7.20
N GLY A 219 17.25 11.76 7.39
CA GLY A 219 16.15 10.85 7.08
C GLY A 219 14.91 11.07 7.96
N ALA A 220 15.08 11.30 9.26
CA ALA A 220 13.98 11.64 10.16
C ALA A 220 13.30 12.95 9.75
N ARG A 221 14.08 13.95 9.31
CA ARG A 221 13.57 15.23 8.82
C ARG A 221 12.72 15.07 7.57
N SER A 222 13.14 14.24 6.62
CA SER A 222 12.35 14.00 5.39
C SER A 222 11.03 13.28 5.67
N MET A 223 10.95 12.51 6.76
CA MET A 223 9.76 11.74 7.14
C MET A 223 8.83 12.48 8.11
N MET A 224 9.23 13.64 8.65
CA MET A 224 8.47 14.36 9.68
C MET A 224 7.03 14.68 9.25
N PHE A 225 6.85 15.11 8.00
CA PHE A 225 5.51 15.37 7.45
C PHE A 225 4.65 14.10 7.46
N ALA A 226 5.19 12.98 6.95
CA ALA A 226 4.50 11.69 6.95
C ALA A 226 4.12 11.26 8.38
N CYS A 227 5.02 11.37 9.35
CA CYS A 227 4.74 11.00 10.75
C CYS A 227 3.61 11.84 11.36
N LEU A 228 3.60 13.15 11.14
CA LEU A 228 2.55 14.04 11.66
C LEU A 228 1.19 13.73 11.04
N VAL A 229 1.16 13.47 9.73
CA VAL A 229 -0.06 13.10 9.00
C VAL A 229 -0.60 11.75 9.49
N ILE A 230 0.27 10.75 9.71
CA ILE A 230 -0.10 9.44 10.27
C ILE A 230 -0.64 9.57 11.70
N GLY A 231 0.04 10.33 12.56
CA GLY A 231 -0.42 10.58 13.92
C GLY A 231 -1.78 11.28 13.97
N MET A 232 -1.98 12.31 13.13
CA MET A 232 -3.25 13.04 13.03
C MET A 232 -4.38 12.13 12.54
N GLY A 233 -4.14 11.32 11.51
CA GLY A 233 -5.11 10.35 11.00
C GLY A 233 -5.54 9.35 12.08
N ARG A 234 -4.59 8.82 12.86
CA ARG A 234 -4.90 7.93 13.98
C ARG A 234 -5.70 8.62 15.09
N GLY A 235 -5.44 9.91 15.35
CA GLY A 235 -6.21 10.69 16.32
C GLY A 235 -7.70 10.79 15.99
N ILE A 236 -8.05 10.96 14.71
CA ILE A 236 -9.46 10.99 14.26
C ILE A 236 -10.16 9.67 14.59
N LEU A 237 -9.49 8.54 14.32
CA LEU A 237 -10.02 7.21 14.62
C LEU A 237 -10.35 7.05 16.10
N VAL A 238 -9.43 7.42 16.99
CA VAL A 238 -9.60 7.32 18.45
C VAL A 238 -10.79 8.16 18.92
N VAL A 239 -10.91 9.41 18.44
CA VAL A 239 -12.03 10.29 18.82
C VAL A 239 -13.38 9.73 18.35
N MET A 240 -13.45 9.14 17.17
CA MET A 240 -14.68 8.54 16.65
C MET A 240 -15.07 7.25 17.38
N GLU A 241 -14.08 6.47 17.81
CA GLU A 241 -14.25 5.25 18.59
C GLU A 241 -14.77 5.58 20.00
N ASP A 242 -14.04 6.40 20.74
CA ASP A 242 -14.40 6.82 22.11
C ASP A 242 -15.69 7.65 22.12
N GLY A 243 -15.97 8.38 21.05
CA GLY A 243 -17.17 9.20 20.88
C GLY A 243 -18.42 8.42 20.49
N MET A 244 -18.36 7.08 20.32
CA MET A 244 -19.47 6.23 19.87
C MET A 244 -20.12 6.67 18.55
N ILE A 245 -19.41 7.46 17.74
CA ILE A 245 -19.90 7.99 16.46
C ILE A 245 -20.12 6.86 15.47
N PHE A 246 -19.25 5.85 15.51
CA PHE A 246 -19.33 4.72 14.62
C PHE A 246 -20.63 3.91 14.77
N HIS A 247 -21.07 3.65 16.00
CA HIS A 247 -22.33 2.93 16.22
C HIS A 247 -23.54 3.65 15.62
N THR A 248 -23.52 4.98 15.63
CA THR A 248 -24.58 5.81 15.04
C THR A 248 -24.58 5.69 13.51
N ILE A 249 -23.41 5.79 12.88
CA ILE A 249 -23.23 5.63 11.42
C ILE A 249 -23.67 4.22 10.99
N LEU A 250 -23.22 3.20 11.71
CA LEU A 250 -23.57 1.81 11.44
C LEU A 250 -25.07 1.54 11.52
N ASN A 251 -25.74 2.04 12.57
CA ASN A 251 -27.18 1.87 12.72
C ASN A 251 -27.96 2.49 11.56
N ALA A 252 -27.57 3.69 11.11
CA ALA A 252 -28.18 4.35 9.96
C ALA A 252 -27.97 3.54 8.66
N LEU A 253 -26.76 3.03 8.41
CA LEU A 253 -26.43 2.28 7.21
C LEU A 253 -27.07 0.88 7.19
N SER A 254 -27.25 0.24 8.35
CA SER A 254 -27.97 -1.03 8.49
C SER A 254 -29.43 -0.92 8.03
N GLY A 255 -30.08 0.21 8.31
CA GLY A 255 -31.45 0.48 7.85
C GLY A 255 -31.54 0.51 6.32
N ILE A 256 -30.52 1.04 5.64
CA ILE A 256 -30.46 1.11 4.17
C ILE A 256 -30.22 -0.27 3.56
N LEU A 257 -29.35 -1.09 4.15
CA LEU A 257 -29.12 -2.45 3.66
C LEU A 257 -30.36 -3.34 3.76
N SER A 258 -31.16 -3.15 4.81
CA SER A 258 -32.34 -3.98 5.09
C SER A 258 -33.46 -3.84 4.05
N ILE A 259 -33.46 -2.76 3.27
CA ILE A 259 -34.45 -2.49 2.22
C ILE A 259 -33.95 -2.82 0.80
N LEU A 260 -32.67 -3.20 0.66
CA LEU A 260 -32.10 -3.56 -0.65
C LEU A 260 -32.56 -4.96 -1.09
N PRO A 261 -32.79 -5.17 -2.41
CA PRO A 261 -33.01 -6.52 -2.95
C PRO A 261 -31.81 -7.43 -2.68
N SER A 262 -32.05 -8.71 -2.39
CA SER A 262 -31.00 -9.69 -2.05
C SER A 262 -29.84 -9.76 -3.06
N SER A 263 -30.10 -9.51 -4.35
CA SER A 263 -29.08 -9.46 -5.40
C SER A 263 -28.13 -8.27 -5.31
N LEU A 264 -28.52 -7.20 -4.62
CA LEU A 264 -27.74 -5.97 -4.46
C LEU A 264 -27.09 -5.84 -3.08
N ILE A 265 -27.45 -6.67 -2.10
CA ILE A 265 -26.97 -6.52 -0.72
C ILE A 265 -25.45 -6.70 -0.63
N ALA A 266 -24.86 -7.65 -1.36
CA ALA A 266 -23.40 -7.86 -1.35
C ALA A 266 -22.63 -6.64 -1.89
N VAL A 267 -23.13 -6.04 -2.97
CA VAL A 267 -22.58 -4.80 -3.55
C VAL A 267 -22.87 -3.60 -2.65
N GLY A 268 -24.04 -3.56 -2.01
CA GLY A 268 -24.41 -2.55 -1.03
C GLY A 268 -23.48 -2.55 0.17
N MET A 269 -23.11 -3.72 0.69
CA MET A 269 -22.10 -3.87 1.75
C MET A 269 -20.77 -3.27 1.34
N PHE A 270 -20.32 -3.51 0.10
CA PHE A 270 -19.10 -2.91 -0.43
C PHE A 270 -19.18 -1.37 -0.48
N VAL A 271 -20.23 -0.81 -1.08
CA VAL A 271 -20.41 0.65 -1.17
C VAL A 271 -20.48 1.30 0.22
N ILE A 272 -21.18 0.67 1.16
CA ILE A 272 -21.29 1.15 2.53
C ILE A 272 -19.95 1.12 3.23
N ASN A 273 -19.16 0.06 3.05
CA ASN A 273 -17.81 0.00 3.57
C ASN A 273 -16.91 1.08 2.97
N ILE A 274 -17.06 1.48 1.70
CA ILE A 274 -16.33 2.63 1.13
C ILE A 274 -16.67 3.92 1.88
N ILE A 275 -17.96 4.15 2.15
CA ILE A 275 -18.42 5.35 2.87
C ILE A 275 -17.87 5.37 4.29
N ILE A 276 -17.89 4.24 5.00
CA ILE A 276 -17.34 4.15 6.35
C ILE A 276 -15.82 4.29 6.31
N ASN A 277 -15.14 3.68 5.32
CA ASN A 277 -13.69 3.76 5.16
C ASN A 277 -13.20 5.18 4.93
N PHE A 278 -14.01 6.05 4.29
CA PHE A 278 -13.71 7.48 4.23
C PHE A 278 -13.48 8.09 5.61
N PHE A 279 -14.18 7.64 6.65
CA PHE A 279 -13.96 8.08 8.02
C PHE A 279 -12.96 7.21 8.78
N VAL A 280 -12.88 5.91 8.43
CA VAL A 280 -12.05 4.90 9.09
C VAL A 280 -11.07 4.25 8.10
N PRO A 281 -10.01 4.94 7.68
CA PRO A 281 -9.02 4.41 6.75
C PRO A 281 -8.04 3.50 7.50
N SER A 282 -8.53 2.37 8.01
CA SER A 282 -7.75 1.37 8.73
C SER A 282 -8.40 0.00 8.56
N GLY A 283 -7.69 -0.94 7.93
CA GLY A 283 -8.22 -2.29 7.70
C GLY A 283 -8.66 -2.99 8.99
N SER A 284 -7.81 -3.05 10.01
CA SER A 284 -8.15 -3.72 11.28
C SER A 284 -9.24 -2.97 12.06
N GLY A 285 -9.16 -1.64 12.15
CA GLY A 285 -10.15 -0.82 12.85
C GLY A 285 -11.52 -0.87 12.19
N LEU A 286 -11.56 -0.79 10.86
CA LEU A 286 -12.80 -0.92 10.11
C LEU A 286 -13.38 -2.33 10.22
N ALA A 287 -12.56 -3.39 10.18
CA ALA A 287 -13.02 -4.78 10.38
C ALA A 287 -13.69 -4.96 11.76
N ALA A 288 -13.02 -4.52 12.83
CA ALA A 288 -13.54 -4.57 14.19
C ALA A 288 -14.90 -3.87 14.33
N LEU A 289 -15.08 -2.80 13.56
CA LEU A 289 -16.27 -1.98 13.60
C LEU A 289 -17.44 -2.57 12.79
N VAL A 290 -17.20 -2.94 11.52
CA VAL A 290 -18.29 -3.27 10.59
C VAL A 290 -18.69 -4.74 10.66
N MET A 291 -17.74 -5.65 10.92
CA MET A 291 -18.00 -7.09 10.85
C MET A 291 -19.00 -7.63 11.87
N PRO A 292 -19.08 -7.11 13.13
CA PRO A 292 -20.12 -7.53 14.07
C PRO A 292 -21.54 -7.25 13.59
N LEU A 293 -21.71 -6.28 12.68
CA LEU A 293 -22.99 -5.96 12.05
C LEU A 293 -23.16 -6.71 10.71
N MET A 294 -22.13 -6.67 9.87
CA MET A 294 -22.17 -7.23 8.51
C MET A 294 -22.29 -8.76 8.51
N GLY A 295 -21.72 -9.44 9.51
CA GLY A 295 -21.83 -10.89 9.67
C GLY A 295 -23.28 -11.36 9.85
N PRO A 296 -23.98 -10.92 10.92
CA PRO A 296 -25.39 -11.25 11.12
C PRO A 296 -26.28 -10.80 9.95
N LEU A 297 -26.03 -9.62 9.39
CA LEU A 297 -26.79 -9.11 8.26
C LEU A 297 -26.62 -9.96 7.00
N ALA A 298 -25.41 -10.46 6.72
CA ALA A 298 -25.17 -11.39 5.62
C ALA A 298 -26.01 -12.67 5.81
N GLN A 299 -25.99 -13.24 7.02
CA GLN A 299 -26.77 -14.45 7.33
C GLN A 299 -28.28 -14.24 7.16
N MET A 300 -28.81 -13.10 7.64
CA MET A 300 -30.24 -12.77 7.51
C MET A 300 -30.67 -12.53 6.06
N THR A 301 -29.76 -12.11 5.20
CA THR A 301 -30.04 -11.74 3.82
C THR A 301 -29.72 -12.84 2.81
N GLY A 302 -29.24 -13.99 3.29
CA GLY A 302 -28.89 -15.16 2.47
C GLY A 302 -27.51 -15.09 1.82
N ILE A 303 -26.68 -14.11 2.21
CA ILE A 303 -25.30 -13.95 1.75
C ILE A 303 -24.34 -14.64 2.73
N THR A 304 -23.28 -15.26 2.21
CA THR A 304 -22.30 -15.90 3.07
C THR A 304 -21.46 -14.88 3.83
N ALA A 305 -21.06 -15.20 5.07
CA ALA A 305 -20.16 -14.36 5.85
C ALA A 305 -18.84 -14.08 5.12
N GLN A 306 -18.36 -15.05 4.32
CA GLN A 306 -17.16 -14.90 3.50
C GLN A 306 -17.31 -13.85 2.40
N THR A 307 -18.50 -13.75 1.78
CA THR A 307 -18.79 -12.69 0.80
C THR A 307 -18.81 -11.31 1.47
N ALA A 308 -19.35 -11.20 2.69
CA ALA A 308 -19.32 -9.97 3.46
C ALA A 308 -17.88 -9.55 3.82
N VAL A 309 -17.03 -10.52 4.19
CA VAL A 309 -15.60 -10.28 4.44
C VAL A 309 -14.89 -9.75 3.17
N ILE A 310 -15.15 -10.33 2.00
CA ILE A 310 -14.56 -9.85 0.73
C ILE A 310 -15.06 -8.44 0.40
N ALA A 311 -16.36 -8.19 0.55
CA ALA A 311 -16.95 -6.87 0.32
C ALA A 311 -16.32 -5.79 1.22
N PHE A 312 -16.06 -6.13 2.49
CA PHE A 312 -15.32 -5.27 3.41
C PHE A 312 -13.87 -5.04 2.94
N GLN A 313 -13.12 -6.10 2.65
CA GLN A 313 -11.69 -6.04 2.32
C GLN A 313 -11.42 -5.18 1.07
N CYS A 314 -12.17 -5.44 0.00
CA CYS A 314 -12.04 -4.69 -1.24
C CYS A 314 -12.47 -3.23 -1.08
N ALA A 315 -13.48 -2.95 -0.25
CA ALA A 315 -13.94 -1.60 -0.03
C ALA A 315 -12.90 -0.78 0.75
N ALA A 316 -12.33 -1.37 1.81
CA ALA A 316 -11.36 -0.72 2.67
C ALA A 316 -10.09 -0.34 1.89
N GLY A 317 -9.35 -1.33 1.42
CA GLY A 317 -7.99 -1.07 0.95
C GLY A 317 -7.92 -0.35 -0.41
N PHE A 318 -8.81 -0.63 -1.37
CA PHE A 318 -8.77 0.07 -2.67
C PHE A 318 -9.21 1.53 -2.54
N SER A 319 -10.08 1.84 -1.59
CA SER A 319 -10.52 3.22 -1.37
C SER A 319 -9.44 4.07 -0.71
N ASP A 320 -8.51 3.46 0.03
CA ASP A 320 -7.43 4.17 0.70
C ASP A 320 -6.56 4.98 -0.27
N CYS A 321 -6.45 4.56 -1.55
CA CYS A 321 -5.66 5.31 -2.54
C CYS A 321 -6.32 6.62 -3.01
N VAL A 322 -7.62 6.81 -2.75
CA VAL A 322 -8.40 7.97 -3.24
C VAL A 322 -9.08 8.78 -2.16
N ILE A 323 -9.12 8.31 -0.91
CA ILE A 323 -9.69 9.09 0.20
C ILE A 323 -8.65 10.01 0.83
N PRO A 324 -8.99 11.28 1.09
CA PRO A 324 -8.06 12.26 1.66
C PRO A 324 -7.73 12.00 3.14
N THR A 325 -8.50 11.14 3.79
CA THR A 325 -8.30 10.74 5.19
C THR A 325 -7.27 9.63 5.34
N SER A 326 -6.91 8.93 4.25
CA SER A 326 -5.89 7.88 4.29
C SER A 326 -4.53 8.48 4.62
N SER A 327 -4.03 8.14 5.80
CA SER A 327 -2.76 8.65 6.28
C SER A 327 -1.56 8.10 5.52
N THR A 328 -1.58 6.80 5.19
CA THR A 328 -0.56 6.14 4.36
C THR A 328 -0.47 6.80 2.99
N THR A 329 -1.61 7.04 2.33
CA THR A 329 -1.64 7.70 1.03
C THR A 329 -1.02 9.10 1.08
N ASN A 330 -1.43 9.91 2.06
CA ASN A 330 -0.90 11.26 2.23
C ASN A 330 0.60 11.27 2.60
N ALA A 331 1.06 10.29 3.38
CA ALA A 331 2.46 10.11 3.71
C ALA A 331 3.30 9.76 2.46
N CYS A 332 2.84 8.82 1.64
CA CYS A 332 3.49 8.41 0.41
C CYS A 332 3.60 9.55 -0.61
N ILE A 333 2.50 10.26 -0.89
CA ILE A 333 2.52 11.37 -1.85
C ILE A 333 3.33 12.56 -1.32
N GLY A 334 3.28 12.80 -0.02
CA GLY A 334 4.06 13.83 0.66
C GLY A 334 5.56 13.57 0.57
N ALA A 335 5.98 12.31 0.73
CA ALA A 335 7.38 11.89 0.56
C ALA A 335 7.88 12.13 -0.88
N GLY A 336 6.98 12.12 -1.87
CA GLY A 336 7.29 12.43 -3.27
C GLY A 336 7.15 13.90 -3.68
N GLY A 337 6.71 14.77 -2.77
CA GLY A 337 6.41 16.17 -3.10
C GLY A 337 5.19 16.34 -4.02
N VAL A 338 4.34 15.30 -4.13
CA VAL A 338 3.13 15.30 -4.95
C VAL A 338 1.96 15.71 -4.08
N ASN A 339 1.13 16.64 -4.57
CA ASN A 339 -0.08 17.02 -3.83
C ASN A 339 -1.23 16.02 -4.07
N PHE A 340 -2.20 16.00 -3.15
CA PHE A 340 -3.32 15.06 -3.21
C PHE A 340 -4.14 15.19 -4.50
N ILE A 341 -4.35 16.39 -5.04
CA ILE A 341 -5.14 16.58 -6.26
C ILE A 341 -4.45 15.96 -7.48
N GLN A 342 -3.12 16.09 -7.57
CA GLN A 342 -2.33 15.46 -8.63
C GLN A 342 -2.40 13.95 -8.55
N TRP A 343 -2.22 13.40 -7.34
CA TRP A 343 -2.36 11.97 -7.09
C TRP A 343 -3.78 11.47 -7.41
N PHE A 344 -4.82 12.16 -6.92
CA PHE A 344 -6.22 11.79 -7.11
C PHE A 344 -6.61 11.69 -8.59
N ARG A 345 -6.08 12.54 -9.47
CA ARG A 345 -6.33 12.45 -10.93
C ARG A 345 -5.82 11.16 -11.56
N PHE A 346 -4.73 10.61 -11.02
CA PHE A 346 -4.20 9.31 -11.38
C PHE A 346 -5.00 8.20 -10.68
N ALA A 347 -5.04 8.23 -9.34
CA ALA A 347 -5.59 7.18 -8.50
C ALA A 347 -7.09 6.97 -8.68
N SER A 348 -7.89 8.01 -8.94
CA SER A 348 -9.34 7.87 -9.18
C SER A 348 -9.67 6.92 -10.33
N LYS A 349 -8.88 6.96 -11.41
CA LYS A 349 -9.07 6.05 -12.55
C LYS A 349 -8.65 4.62 -12.23
N MET A 350 -7.61 4.47 -11.41
CA MET A 350 -7.16 3.16 -10.91
C MET A 350 -8.21 2.56 -9.97
N ALA A 351 -8.69 3.34 -9.00
CA ALA A 351 -9.72 2.93 -8.06
C ALA A 351 -11.01 2.52 -8.75
N LEU A 352 -11.42 3.19 -9.84
CA LEU A 352 -12.59 2.75 -10.62
C LEU A 352 -12.41 1.36 -11.25
N ILE A 353 -11.19 1.03 -11.71
CA ILE A 353 -10.88 -0.31 -12.22
C ILE A 353 -10.93 -1.32 -11.09
N GLU A 354 -10.30 -1.01 -9.95
CA GLU A 354 -10.27 -1.88 -8.77
C GLU A 354 -11.67 -2.12 -8.18
N TRP A 355 -12.48 -1.07 -8.05
CA TRP A 355 -13.87 -1.16 -7.60
C TRP A 355 -14.73 -1.96 -8.59
N GLY A 356 -14.55 -1.75 -9.89
CA GLY A 356 -15.26 -2.53 -10.91
C GLY A 356 -14.94 -4.02 -10.83
N LEU A 357 -13.65 -4.37 -10.73
CA LEU A 357 -13.21 -5.76 -10.53
C LEU A 357 -13.70 -6.33 -9.20
N SER A 358 -13.66 -5.54 -8.13
CA SER A 358 -14.15 -5.93 -6.80
C SER A 358 -15.63 -6.29 -6.84
N ILE A 359 -16.47 -5.47 -7.50
CA ILE A 359 -17.89 -5.75 -7.66
C ILE A 359 -18.10 -7.07 -8.41
N VAL A 360 -17.36 -7.31 -9.49
CA VAL A 360 -17.45 -8.58 -10.25
C VAL A 360 -17.12 -9.77 -9.35
N PHE A 361 -16.04 -9.70 -8.57
CA PHE A 361 -15.69 -10.78 -7.64
C PHE A 361 -16.73 -10.92 -6.53
N ILE A 362 -17.20 -9.84 -5.92
CA ILE A 362 -18.24 -9.92 -4.88
C ILE A 362 -19.51 -10.59 -5.40
N VAL A 363 -19.94 -10.26 -6.62
CA VAL A 363 -21.09 -10.91 -7.27
C VAL A 363 -20.81 -12.40 -7.52
N ILE A 364 -19.63 -12.76 -8.02
CA ILE A 364 -19.25 -14.17 -8.22
C ILE A 364 -19.25 -14.92 -6.88
N ALA A 365 -18.67 -14.35 -5.82
CA ALA A 365 -18.62 -14.93 -4.48
C ALA A 365 -20.02 -15.17 -3.92
N ALA A 366 -20.94 -14.21 -4.14
CA ALA A 366 -22.34 -14.35 -3.75
C ALA A 366 -23.03 -15.49 -4.54
N MET A 367 -22.82 -15.56 -5.86
CA MET A 367 -23.44 -16.58 -6.72
C MET A 367 -22.98 -18.01 -6.43
N ILE A 368 -21.69 -18.20 -6.12
CA ILE A 368 -21.14 -19.52 -5.77
C ILE A 368 -21.39 -19.91 -4.31
N HIS A 369 -22.06 -19.04 -3.53
CA HIS A 369 -22.22 -19.18 -2.09
C HIS A 369 -20.90 -19.53 -1.40
N LEU A 370 -19.88 -18.70 -1.63
CA LEU A 370 -18.53 -18.94 -1.13
C LEU A 370 -18.54 -19.16 0.39
N ALA A 371 -18.12 -20.33 0.85
CA ALA A 371 -18.10 -20.73 2.26
C ALA A 371 -16.70 -20.57 2.87
#